data_AF-A0AAD6F1W5-F1
#
_entry.id   AF-A0AAD6F1W5-F1
#
_cell.length_a   1.000
_cell.length_b   1.000
_cell.length_c   1.000
_cell.angle_alpha   90.00
_cell.angle_beta   90.00
_cell.angle_gamma   90.00
#
_symmetry.space_group_name_H-M   'P 1'
#
loop_
_entity.id
_entity.type
_entity.pdbx_description
1 polymer ?
#
loop_
_entity_poly.entity_id
_entity_poly.type
_entity_poly.pdbx_seq_one_letter_code
_entity_poly.pdbx_strand_id
1 'polypeptide(L)'
;MIISLIFPKKIRGAENIKRSASDSEFGTELNLALRSVLVVSLYASHIHLMAVLSLASSAIRLLLPPSRLHSPPTSRHFVTPPPLYYSHASSRRRLIGRCARALGTDRTVYQGVYGPWTVEDEDVREVILYRSGLVTAATSFVLGATSVFLPEDNPITDIIRHQLDIIYIVGAGGLGLSLVLIHIYVTAIKRFLQALWVLGVIGSIGTYFALAQPLDEGLVEYVVRHPVGLWFVGPVFAALTGLVFKEGLCYGKLEAGILTFIIPGLLLGHLSGLMDDGTKMSLLGVWMALFVVFAARKFQQPIKDDIGDKSVFMFNALPEEEKKELLQKLDRKLE
;
A
#
# COMPACT_ATOMS: atom_id res chain seq x y z
N MET A 1 -15.94 -17.94 46.39
CA MET A 1 -17.25 -18.18 47.04
C MET A 1 -17.89 -16.81 47.21
N ILE A 2 -18.95 -16.39 46.51
CA ILE A 2 -20.07 -17.04 45.82
C ILE A 2 -20.51 -15.98 44.79
N ILE A 3 -20.31 -16.19 43.48
CA ILE A 3 -21.24 -16.78 42.51
C ILE A 3 -22.50 -15.93 42.24
N SER A 4 -22.65 -15.60 40.95
CA SER A 4 -23.88 -15.24 40.22
C SER A 4 -24.51 -13.88 40.47
N LEU A 5 -24.67 -13.14 39.37
CA LEU A 5 -25.63 -12.08 39.01
C LEU A 5 -24.85 -11.10 38.11
N ILE A 6 -25.05 -10.98 36.79
CA ILE A 6 -26.27 -10.99 36.00
C ILE A 6 -25.89 -11.28 34.53
N PHE A 7 -26.22 -12.48 34.05
CA PHE A 7 -26.72 -12.64 32.69
C PHE A 7 -28.25 -12.48 32.77
N PRO A 8 -28.89 -11.86 31.77
CA PRO A 8 -30.17 -12.38 31.33
C PRO A 8 -30.17 -12.58 29.81
N LYS A 9 -30.33 -13.85 29.43
CA LYS A 9 -30.72 -14.28 28.09
C LYS A 9 -32.25 -14.27 28.03
N LYS A 10 -32.79 -13.67 26.96
CA LYS A 10 -33.89 -14.19 26.10
C LYS A 10 -35.35 -13.66 26.23
N ILE A 11 -35.72 -12.82 25.25
CA ILE A 11 -36.88 -12.85 24.30
C ILE A 11 -38.32 -12.50 24.75
N ARG A 12 -38.90 -11.49 24.07
CA ARG A 12 -40.09 -11.45 23.13
C ARG A 12 -40.66 -10.02 23.20
N GLY A 13 -41.01 -9.25 22.17
CA GLY A 13 -41.36 -9.49 20.77
C GLY A 13 -42.65 -8.70 20.49
N ALA A 14 -42.58 -7.55 19.80
CA ALA A 14 -43.69 -6.87 19.13
C ALA A 14 -43.28 -5.45 18.63
N GLU A 15 -42.33 -5.34 17.72
CA GLU A 15 -42.17 -4.11 16.89
C GLU A 15 -41.46 -4.38 15.54
N ASN A 16 -41.38 -5.66 15.17
CA ASN A 16 -40.90 -6.11 13.87
C ASN A 16 -42.07 -6.09 12.90
N ILE A 17 -42.00 -5.24 11.87
CA ILE A 17 -42.47 -5.48 10.49
C ILE A 17 -42.17 -4.25 9.60
N LYS A 18 -42.00 -3.04 10.16
CA LYS A 18 -41.63 -1.85 9.34
C LYS A 18 -40.15 -1.45 9.35
N ARG A 19 -39.38 -1.73 10.42
CA ARG A 19 -37.91 -1.50 10.43
C ARG A 19 -37.12 -2.58 9.67
N SER A 20 -37.64 -3.81 9.61
CA SER A 20 -36.99 -4.93 8.93
C SER A 20 -36.81 -4.74 7.42
N ALA A 21 -37.62 -3.91 6.75
CA ALA A 21 -37.48 -3.68 5.31
C ALA A 21 -36.32 -2.72 4.99
N SER A 22 -36.17 -1.65 5.79
CA SER A 22 -35.07 -0.67 5.65
C SER A 22 -33.71 -1.27 6.01
N ASP A 23 -33.65 -2.07 7.08
CA ASP A 23 -32.40 -2.74 7.49
C ASP A 23 -32.04 -3.89 6.54
N SER A 24 -33.03 -4.53 5.90
CA SER A 24 -32.76 -5.55 4.89
C SER A 24 -32.26 -4.99 3.56
N GLU A 25 -32.77 -3.83 3.10
CA GLU A 25 -32.28 -3.21 1.87
C GLU A 25 -30.85 -2.68 2.06
N PHE A 26 -30.58 -2.01 3.18
CA PHE A 26 -29.22 -1.55 3.50
C PHE A 26 -28.24 -2.72 3.69
N GLY A 27 -28.66 -3.78 4.36
CA GLY A 27 -27.88 -5.01 4.51
C GLY A 27 -27.64 -5.75 3.19
N THR A 28 -28.57 -5.69 2.24
CA THR A 28 -28.45 -6.35 0.93
C THR A 28 -27.51 -5.58 0.00
N GLU A 29 -27.61 -4.25 -0.02
CA GLU A 29 -26.69 -3.37 -0.76
C GLU A 29 -25.26 -3.44 -0.20
N LEU A 30 -25.11 -3.47 1.13
CA LEU A 30 -23.82 -3.64 1.80
C LEU A 30 -23.23 -5.03 1.50
N ASN A 31 -24.04 -6.10 1.49
CA ASN A 31 -23.60 -7.44 1.10
C ASN A 31 -23.22 -7.53 -0.39
N LEU A 32 -23.91 -6.81 -1.27
CA LEU A 32 -23.58 -6.77 -2.70
C LEU A 32 -22.29 -5.98 -2.96
N ALA A 33 -22.11 -4.86 -2.26
CA ALA A 33 -20.87 -4.09 -2.26
C ALA A 33 -19.70 -4.88 -1.68
N LEU A 34 -19.90 -5.59 -0.55
CA LEU A 34 -18.90 -6.48 0.04
C LEU A 34 -18.55 -7.64 -0.88
N ARG A 35 -19.52 -8.30 -1.52
CA ARG A 35 -19.26 -9.34 -2.53
C ARG A 35 -18.49 -8.79 -3.73
N SER A 36 -18.83 -7.58 -4.18
CA SER A 36 -18.13 -6.91 -5.28
C SER A 36 -16.69 -6.55 -4.89
N VAL A 37 -16.47 -6.04 -3.67
CA VAL A 37 -15.15 -5.74 -3.11
C VAL A 37 -14.34 -7.02 -2.88
N LEU A 38 -14.97 -8.11 -2.42
CA LEU A 38 -14.31 -9.40 -2.21
C LEU A 38 -13.91 -10.03 -3.54
N VAL A 39 -14.76 -9.95 -4.58
CA VAL A 39 -14.47 -10.44 -5.93
C VAL A 39 -13.36 -9.61 -6.58
N VAL A 40 -13.43 -8.27 -6.47
CA VAL A 40 -12.37 -7.38 -6.98
C VAL A 40 -11.07 -7.59 -6.21
N SER A 41 -11.13 -7.77 -4.89
CA SER A 41 -9.98 -8.06 -4.03
C SER A 41 -9.37 -9.43 -4.33
N LEU A 42 -10.18 -10.48 -4.57
CA LEU A 42 -9.70 -11.81 -4.95
C LEU A 42 -9.11 -11.84 -6.37
N TYR A 43 -9.73 -11.16 -7.35
CA TYR A 43 -9.19 -11.03 -8.70
C TYR A 43 -7.91 -10.19 -8.74
N ALA A 44 -7.89 -9.06 -8.03
CA ALA A 44 -6.70 -8.24 -7.87
C ALA A 44 -5.60 -9.03 -7.14
N SER A 45 -5.93 -9.75 -6.07
CA SER A 45 -4.99 -10.60 -5.33
C SER A 45 -4.44 -11.74 -6.19
N HIS A 46 -5.24 -12.35 -7.07
CA HIS A 46 -4.75 -13.45 -7.92
C HIS A 46 -3.83 -12.94 -9.04
N ILE A 47 -4.16 -11.80 -9.66
CA ILE A 47 -3.32 -11.16 -10.69
C ILE A 47 -2.06 -10.56 -10.05
N HIS A 48 -2.17 -9.96 -8.86
CA HIS A 48 -1.04 -9.37 -8.13
C HIS A 48 -0.16 -10.40 -7.43
N LEU A 49 -0.68 -11.50 -6.87
CA LEU A 49 0.14 -12.57 -6.30
C LEU A 49 1.02 -13.19 -7.39
N MET A 50 0.47 -13.41 -8.59
CA MET A 50 1.24 -13.90 -9.73
C MET A 50 2.28 -12.87 -10.24
N ALA A 51 1.93 -11.58 -10.27
CA ALA A 51 2.85 -10.52 -10.68
C ALA A 51 3.96 -10.26 -9.64
N VAL A 52 3.62 -10.24 -8.35
CA VAL A 52 4.54 -10.01 -7.22
C VAL A 52 5.47 -11.21 -7.03
N LEU A 53 4.99 -12.46 -7.13
CA LEU A 53 5.85 -13.64 -7.09
C LEU A 53 6.80 -13.71 -8.29
N SER A 54 6.34 -13.29 -9.48
CA SER A 54 7.17 -13.23 -10.69
C SER A 54 8.26 -12.13 -10.60
N LEU A 55 7.91 -10.96 -10.07
CA LEU A 55 8.83 -9.84 -9.88
C LEU A 55 9.80 -10.05 -8.70
N ALA A 56 9.34 -10.62 -7.58
CA ALA A 56 10.19 -10.96 -6.44
C ALA A 56 11.21 -12.05 -6.78
N SER A 57 10.81 -13.08 -7.55
CA SER A 57 11.73 -14.12 -8.03
C SER A 57 12.81 -13.56 -8.98
N SER A 58 12.49 -12.48 -9.70
CA SER A 58 13.45 -11.78 -10.58
C SER A 58 14.38 -10.85 -9.80
N ALA A 59 13.89 -10.19 -8.74
CA ALA A 59 14.69 -9.30 -7.89
C ALA A 59 15.64 -10.06 -6.96
N ILE A 60 15.22 -11.20 -6.40
CA ILE A 60 16.06 -12.05 -5.53
C ILE A 60 17.28 -12.59 -6.30
N ARG A 61 17.15 -12.86 -7.61
CA ARG A 61 18.27 -13.31 -8.46
C ARG A 61 19.31 -12.22 -8.77
N LEU A 62 18.98 -10.94 -8.56
CA LEU A 62 19.91 -9.81 -8.77
C LEU A 62 20.59 -9.32 -7.48
N LEU A 63 20.09 -9.71 -6.30
CA LEU A 63 20.65 -9.33 -5.00
C LEU A 63 21.70 -10.33 -4.46
N LEU A 64 21.82 -11.51 -5.08
CA LEU A 64 22.92 -12.45 -4.81
C LEU A 64 24.12 -12.10 -5.70
N PRO A 65 25.32 -11.80 -5.13
CA PRO A 65 26.51 -11.62 -5.94
C PRO A 65 26.83 -12.94 -6.68
N PRO A 66 27.37 -12.89 -7.91
CA PRO A 66 27.75 -14.11 -8.61
C PRO A 66 28.81 -14.83 -7.79
N SER A 67 28.47 -16.03 -7.32
CA SER A 67 29.42 -16.96 -6.70
C SER A 67 30.56 -17.19 -7.69
N ARG A 68 31.72 -16.54 -7.48
CA ARG A 68 32.95 -16.84 -8.21
C ARG A 68 33.45 -18.20 -7.75
N LEU A 69 32.96 -19.25 -8.38
CA LEU A 69 33.62 -20.55 -8.36
C LEU A 69 34.91 -20.42 -9.16
N HIS A 70 36.04 -20.41 -8.44
CA HIS A 70 37.38 -20.62 -8.99
C HIS A 70 37.42 -21.97 -9.69
N SER A 71 37.67 -21.96 -11.00
CA SER A 71 38.13 -23.14 -11.75
C SER A 71 39.61 -22.94 -12.12
N PRO A 72 40.46 -23.97 -11.98
CA PRO A 72 41.89 -23.85 -12.27
C PRO A 72 42.15 -23.83 -13.79
N PRO A 73 43.33 -23.39 -14.25
CA PRO A 73 43.58 -23.19 -15.66
C PRO A 73 43.90 -24.52 -16.34
N THR A 74 43.15 -24.86 -17.39
CA THR A 74 43.53 -25.92 -18.31
C THR A 74 43.62 -25.35 -19.72
N SER A 75 44.86 -25.27 -20.19
CA SER A 75 45.26 -25.07 -21.58
C SER A 75 44.57 -26.07 -22.51
N ARG A 76 44.08 -25.62 -23.68
CA ARG A 76 44.48 -26.12 -25.02
C ARG A 76 43.55 -25.65 -26.17
N HIS A 77 44.23 -25.17 -27.21
CA HIS A 77 43.99 -25.31 -28.66
C HIS A 77 42.63 -24.95 -29.32
N PHE A 78 42.62 -23.74 -29.88
CA PHE A 78 42.35 -23.39 -31.30
C PHE A 78 41.85 -24.53 -32.23
N VAL A 79 40.58 -24.46 -32.67
CA VAL A 79 40.14 -24.83 -34.03
C VAL A 79 38.88 -24.01 -34.39
N THR A 80 38.98 -23.20 -35.44
CA THR A 80 37.86 -22.53 -36.13
C THR A 80 37.30 -23.41 -37.26
N PRO A 81 35.97 -23.42 -37.50
CA PRO A 81 35.42 -23.74 -38.82
C PRO A 81 34.74 -22.51 -39.49
N PRO A 82 34.53 -22.57 -40.83
CA PRO A 82 34.38 -21.41 -41.73
C PRO A 82 32.93 -20.88 -41.85
N PRO A 83 32.69 -19.74 -42.53
CA PRO A 83 31.38 -19.10 -42.56
C PRO A 83 30.48 -19.71 -43.64
N LEU A 84 29.24 -20.03 -43.27
CA LEU A 84 28.16 -20.25 -44.24
C LEU A 84 27.30 -18.99 -44.32
N TYR A 85 27.35 -18.39 -45.50
CA TYR A 85 26.45 -17.36 -45.99
C TYR A 85 25.03 -17.92 -46.09
N TYR A 86 24.06 -17.34 -45.39
CA TYR A 86 22.67 -17.34 -45.85
C TYR A 86 21.98 -16.03 -45.47
N SER A 87 21.56 -15.33 -46.50
CA SER A 87 20.76 -14.12 -46.45
C SER A 87 19.38 -14.43 -45.88
N HIS A 88 18.93 -13.63 -44.91
CA HIS A 88 17.53 -13.22 -44.75
C HIS A 88 17.45 -12.14 -43.65
N ALA A 89 18.00 -10.97 -43.97
CA ALA A 89 17.80 -9.74 -43.22
C ALA A 89 16.89 -8.81 -44.03
N SER A 90 15.62 -8.70 -43.67
CA SER A 90 14.82 -7.50 -44.02
C SER A 90 13.47 -7.35 -43.28
N SER A 91 12.93 -8.40 -42.65
CA SER A 91 11.60 -8.34 -42.02
C SER A 91 11.61 -8.19 -40.49
N ARG A 92 12.69 -8.56 -39.79
CA ARG A 92 12.74 -8.53 -38.31
C ARG A 92 13.07 -7.17 -37.68
N ARG A 93 13.80 -6.29 -38.38
CA ARG A 93 14.14 -4.94 -37.87
C ARG A 93 12.97 -3.96 -37.88
N ARG A 94 11.99 -4.15 -38.77
CA ARG A 94 10.79 -3.28 -38.84
C ARG A 94 9.76 -3.60 -37.76
N LEU A 95 9.69 -4.84 -37.28
CA LEU A 95 8.77 -5.22 -36.20
C LEU A 95 9.30 -4.82 -34.82
N ILE A 96 10.61 -4.91 -34.60
CA ILE A 96 11.25 -4.45 -33.35
C ILE A 96 11.13 -2.93 -33.21
N GLY A 97 11.28 -2.18 -34.30
CA GLY A 97 11.07 -0.72 -34.28
C GLY A 97 9.61 -0.27 -34.07
N ARG A 98 8.62 -1.14 -34.34
CA ARG A 98 7.19 -0.87 -34.09
C ARG A 98 6.74 -1.27 -32.68
N CYS A 99 7.27 -2.36 -32.12
CA CYS A 99 7.00 -2.70 -30.70
C CYS A 99 7.71 -1.75 -29.73
N ALA A 100 8.92 -1.26 -30.06
CA ALA A 100 9.60 -0.25 -29.25
C ALA A 100 8.88 1.11 -29.25
N ARG A 101 8.05 1.39 -30.27
CA ARG A 101 7.21 2.59 -30.32
C ARG A 101 5.88 2.43 -29.58
N ALA A 102 5.46 1.19 -29.32
CA ALA A 102 4.27 0.86 -28.52
C ALA A 102 4.60 0.76 -27.01
N LEU A 103 5.86 0.53 -26.65
CA LEU A 103 6.43 0.67 -25.30
C LEU A 103 7.10 2.05 -25.20
N GLY A 104 6.29 3.11 -25.06
CA GLY A 104 6.74 4.49 -25.16
C GLY A 104 7.96 4.83 -24.28
N THR A 105 9.15 4.83 -24.88
CA THR A 105 10.28 5.67 -24.47
C THR A 105 10.36 6.88 -25.39
N ASP A 106 9.24 7.58 -25.55
CA ASP A 106 9.31 8.99 -25.94
C ASP A 106 9.64 9.74 -24.66
N ARG A 107 10.89 10.16 -24.50
CA ARG A 107 11.35 10.88 -23.30
C ARG A 107 10.66 12.25 -23.30
N THR A 108 9.43 12.25 -22.81
CA THR A 108 8.62 13.45 -22.66
C THR A 108 9.36 14.35 -21.70
N VAL A 109 9.81 15.50 -22.21
CA VAL A 109 10.47 16.52 -21.39
C VAL A 109 9.39 17.37 -20.75
N TYR A 110 9.30 17.29 -19.43
CA TYR A 110 8.42 18.11 -18.62
C TYR A 110 9.13 19.41 -18.26
N GLN A 111 8.41 20.51 -18.25
CA GLN A 111 8.93 21.79 -17.74
C GLN A 111 8.60 21.89 -16.25
N GLY A 112 9.62 21.82 -15.42
CA GLY A 112 9.52 22.04 -13.97
C GLY A 112 9.79 23.50 -13.59
N VAL A 113 9.58 23.80 -12.31
CA VAL A 113 9.80 25.14 -11.73
C VAL A 113 11.25 25.61 -11.91
N TYR A 114 12.21 24.71 -11.74
CA TYR A 114 13.65 25.03 -11.81
C TYR A 114 14.32 24.59 -13.12
N GLY A 115 13.56 24.04 -14.07
CA GLY A 115 14.07 23.61 -15.37
C GLY A 115 13.42 22.34 -15.92
N PRO A 116 13.82 21.93 -17.13
CA PRO A 116 13.29 20.74 -17.76
C PRO A 116 13.74 19.48 -17.03
N TRP A 117 12.86 18.48 -16.96
CA TRP A 117 13.17 17.17 -16.40
C TRP A 117 12.45 16.07 -17.18
N THR A 118 12.94 14.84 -17.05
CA THR A 118 12.37 13.67 -17.73
C THR A 118 12.11 12.57 -16.72
N VAL A 119 11.14 11.71 -17.03
CA VAL A 119 10.91 10.47 -16.27
C VAL A 119 11.87 9.40 -16.78
N GLU A 120 12.63 8.81 -15.87
CA GLU A 120 13.56 7.72 -16.15
C GLU A 120 12.92 6.36 -15.86
N ASP A 121 13.50 5.29 -16.42
CA ASP A 121 13.01 3.92 -16.21
C ASP A 121 13.09 3.49 -14.73
N GLU A 122 14.02 4.06 -13.98
CA GLU A 122 14.13 3.85 -12.53
C GLU A 122 12.98 4.50 -11.77
N ASP A 123 12.62 5.74 -12.12
CA ASP A 123 11.44 6.43 -11.55
C ASP A 123 10.16 5.61 -11.79
N VAL A 124 10.01 5.03 -12.99
CA VAL A 124 8.88 4.16 -13.33
C VAL A 124 8.82 2.94 -12.40
N ARG A 125 9.96 2.28 -12.16
CA ARG A 125 10.04 1.11 -11.28
C ARG A 125 9.69 1.47 -9.84
N GLU A 126 10.21 2.60 -9.35
CA GLU A 126 9.91 3.08 -8.01
C GLU A 126 8.42 3.37 -7.83
N VAL A 127 7.78 4.04 -8.79
CA VAL A 127 6.33 4.31 -8.74
C VAL A 127 5.51 3.02 -8.78
N ILE A 128 5.88 2.05 -9.64
CA ILE A 128 5.19 0.76 -9.70
C ILE A 128 5.29 0.03 -8.35
N LEU A 129 6.48 -0.03 -7.76
CA LEU A 129 6.70 -0.67 -6.47
C LEU A 129 5.96 0.07 -5.34
N TYR A 130 5.98 1.41 -5.33
CA TYR A 130 5.20 2.25 -4.43
C TYR A 130 3.70 1.92 -4.49
N ARG A 131 3.13 1.90 -5.71
CA ARG A 131 1.71 1.57 -5.92
C ARG A 131 1.40 0.14 -5.49
N SER A 132 2.31 -0.81 -5.77
CA SER A 132 2.13 -2.20 -5.39
C SER A 132 2.08 -2.37 -3.86
N GLY A 133 2.97 -1.69 -3.12
CA GLY A 133 2.94 -1.70 -1.65
C GLY A 133 1.63 -1.14 -1.09
N LEU A 134 1.09 -0.11 -1.74
CA LEU A 134 -0.14 0.55 -1.29
C LEU A 134 -1.35 -0.36 -1.52
N VAL A 135 -1.38 -1.04 -2.67
CA VAL A 135 -2.41 -2.02 -2.99
C VAL A 135 -2.33 -3.21 -2.04
N THR A 136 -1.12 -3.69 -1.71
CA THR A 136 -0.92 -4.74 -0.70
C THR A 136 -1.46 -4.31 0.66
N ALA A 137 -1.14 -3.09 1.11
CA ALA A 137 -1.66 -2.55 2.37
C ALA A 137 -3.20 -2.46 2.39
N ALA A 138 -3.80 -1.93 1.31
CA ALA A 138 -5.25 -1.82 1.18
C ALA A 138 -5.94 -3.18 1.15
N THR A 139 -5.38 -4.13 0.40
CA THR A 139 -5.90 -5.49 0.27
C THR A 139 -5.84 -6.22 1.60
N SER A 140 -4.70 -6.20 2.28
CA SER A 140 -4.55 -6.79 3.60
C SER A 140 -5.55 -6.21 4.61
N PHE A 141 -5.70 -4.88 4.63
CA PHE A 141 -6.65 -4.22 5.52
C PHE A 141 -8.09 -4.68 5.26
N VAL A 142 -8.51 -4.69 3.99
CA VAL A 142 -9.86 -5.12 3.59
C VAL A 142 -10.09 -6.59 3.93
N LEU A 143 -9.11 -7.47 3.67
CA LEU A 143 -9.21 -8.88 4.02
C LEU A 143 -9.39 -9.08 5.53
N GLY A 144 -8.57 -8.41 6.35
CA GLY A 144 -8.69 -8.49 7.81
C GLY A 144 -10.02 -7.93 8.32
N ALA A 145 -10.40 -6.74 7.86
CA ALA A 145 -11.64 -6.08 8.27
C ALA A 145 -12.90 -6.82 7.82
N THR A 146 -12.84 -7.60 6.74
CA THR A 146 -13.98 -8.42 6.29
C THR A 146 -14.44 -9.43 7.36
N SER A 147 -13.53 -9.93 8.20
CA SER A 147 -13.87 -10.88 9.29
C SER A 147 -14.87 -10.33 10.31
N VAL A 148 -15.02 -9.00 10.35
CA VAL A 148 -15.93 -8.28 11.23
C VAL A 148 -17.34 -8.21 10.64
N PHE A 149 -17.48 -8.23 9.32
CA PHE A 149 -18.78 -8.15 8.62
C PHE A 149 -19.35 -9.51 8.22
N LEU A 150 -18.56 -10.57 8.28
CA LEU A 150 -19.02 -11.92 7.97
C LEU A 150 -19.64 -12.60 9.20
N PRO A 151 -20.67 -13.45 8.99
CA PRO A 151 -21.22 -14.29 10.05
C PRO A 151 -20.15 -15.18 10.71
N GLU A 152 -20.28 -15.42 12.01
CA GLU A 152 -19.33 -16.23 12.79
C GLU A 152 -19.38 -17.72 12.45
N ASP A 153 -20.47 -18.21 11.87
CA ASP A 153 -20.66 -19.59 11.44
C ASP A 153 -20.05 -19.89 10.06
N ASN A 154 -19.44 -18.90 9.42
CA ASN A 154 -18.84 -19.06 8.09
C ASN A 154 -17.38 -19.56 8.22
N PRO A 155 -17.01 -20.69 7.58
CA PRO A 155 -15.64 -21.21 7.62
C PRO A 155 -14.59 -20.24 7.05
N ILE A 156 -14.98 -19.30 6.18
CA ILE A 156 -14.09 -18.25 5.66
C ILE A 156 -13.70 -17.28 6.79
N THR A 157 -14.64 -16.96 7.68
CA THR A 157 -14.39 -16.07 8.83
C THR A 157 -13.32 -16.66 9.73
N ASP A 158 -13.39 -17.96 10.03
CA ASP A 158 -12.41 -18.67 10.86
C ASP A 158 -11.01 -18.66 10.25
N ILE A 159 -10.91 -18.92 8.94
CA ILE A 159 -9.63 -18.87 8.21
C ILE A 159 -9.01 -17.47 8.29
N ILE A 160 -9.81 -16.42 8.06
CA ILE A 160 -9.32 -15.04 8.13
C ILE A 160 -8.87 -14.71 9.55
N ARG A 161 -9.70 -15.03 10.57
CA ARG A 161 -9.41 -14.77 11.99
C ARG A 161 -8.09 -15.44 12.42
N HIS A 162 -7.88 -16.70 12.04
CA HIS A 162 -6.64 -17.42 12.31
C HIS A 162 -5.41 -16.80 11.63
N GLN A 163 -5.60 -16.10 10.50
CA GLN A 163 -4.51 -15.53 9.72
C GLN A 163 -4.32 -14.01 9.89
N LEU A 164 -5.06 -13.37 10.80
CA LEU A 164 -5.08 -11.91 10.97
C LEU A 164 -3.70 -11.31 11.20
N ASP A 165 -2.84 -11.96 11.99
CA ASP A 165 -1.51 -11.44 12.29
C ASP A 165 -0.60 -11.46 11.05
N ILE A 166 -0.69 -12.50 10.21
CA ILE A 166 0.05 -12.53 8.94
C ILE A 166 -0.51 -11.49 7.96
N ILE A 167 -1.83 -11.36 7.87
CA ILE A 167 -2.48 -10.34 7.05
C ILE A 167 -2.01 -8.95 7.47
N TYR A 168 -1.96 -8.69 8.78
CA TYR A 168 -1.44 -7.45 9.36
C TYR A 168 0.04 -7.22 9.00
N ILE A 169 0.91 -8.23 9.16
CA ILE A 169 2.33 -8.15 8.81
C ILE A 169 2.51 -7.81 7.32
N VAL A 170 1.77 -8.48 6.44
CA VAL A 170 1.81 -8.21 4.99
C VAL A 170 1.33 -6.79 4.70
N GLY A 171 0.27 -6.33 5.36
CA GLY A 171 -0.27 -4.98 5.19
C GLY A 171 0.70 -3.90 5.68
N ALA A 172 1.29 -4.09 6.87
CA ALA A 172 2.31 -3.21 7.43
C ALA A 172 3.57 -3.20 6.56
N GLY A 173 3.98 -4.34 6.01
CA GLY A 173 5.09 -4.45 5.07
C GLY A 173 4.83 -3.71 3.75
N GLY A 174 3.62 -3.86 3.18
CA GLY A 174 3.20 -3.12 1.99
C GLY A 174 3.20 -1.60 2.21
N LEU A 175 2.69 -1.14 3.36
CA LEU A 175 2.75 0.26 3.75
C LEU A 175 4.20 0.76 3.88
N GLY A 176 5.08 -0.03 4.51
CA GLY A 176 6.50 0.28 4.63
C GLY A 176 7.18 0.43 3.27
N LEU A 177 6.94 -0.52 2.36
CA LEU A 177 7.44 -0.46 0.98
C LEU A 177 7.01 0.85 0.29
N SER A 178 5.73 1.22 0.40
CA SER A 178 5.24 2.48 -0.14
C SER A 178 5.92 3.70 0.49
N LEU A 179 6.09 3.73 1.81
CA LEU A 179 6.72 4.86 2.51
C LEU A 179 8.21 5.03 2.20
N VAL A 180 8.91 3.95 1.85
CA VAL A 180 10.31 4.03 1.41
C VAL A 180 10.40 4.67 0.02
N LEU A 181 9.52 4.24 -0.89
CA LEU A 181 9.55 4.60 -2.31
C LEU A 181 8.74 5.84 -2.67
N ILE A 182 7.95 6.37 -1.75
CA ILE A 182 7.13 7.56 -2.00
C ILE A 182 8.01 8.78 -2.26
N HIS A 183 7.68 9.53 -3.31
CA HIS A 183 8.30 10.82 -3.62
C HIS A 183 7.56 11.93 -2.87
N ILE A 184 8.21 12.54 -1.87
CA ILE A 184 7.67 13.67 -1.10
C ILE A 184 8.72 14.77 -1.12
N TYR A 185 8.34 15.99 -1.54
CA TYR A 185 9.25 17.13 -1.63
C TYR A 185 9.95 17.46 -0.31
N VAL A 186 9.21 17.33 0.80
CA VAL A 186 9.71 17.64 2.15
C VAL A 186 10.26 16.38 2.80
N THR A 187 11.59 16.22 2.79
CA THR A 187 12.29 15.06 3.36
C THR A 187 11.97 14.85 4.84
N ALA A 188 11.81 15.92 5.63
CA ALA A 188 11.47 15.83 7.04
C ALA A 188 10.14 15.10 7.28
N ILE A 189 9.12 15.40 6.47
CA ILE A 189 7.81 14.74 6.54
C ILE A 189 7.96 13.26 6.17
N LYS A 190 8.68 12.96 5.08
CA LYS A 190 8.94 11.57 4.67
C LYS A 190 9.60 10.76 5.79
N ARG A 191 10.65 11.31 6.42
CA ARG A 191 11.37 10.65 7.52
C ARG A 191 10.52 10.49 8.76
N PHE A 192 9.68 11.48 9.07
CA PHE A 192 8.75 11.38 10.19
C PHE A 192 7.74 10.23 9.99
N LEU A 193 7.15 10.09 8.79
CA LEU A 193 6.24 8.98 8.49
C LEU A 193 6.94 7.62 8.55
N GLN A 194 8.17 7.53 8.05
CA GLN A 194 8.99 6.31 8.15
C GLN A 194 9.29 5.97 9.61
N ALA A 195 9.62 6.97 10.44
CA ALA A 195 9.85 6.77 11.87
C ALA A 195 8.59 6.28 12.59
N LEU A 196 7.42 6.88 12.31
CA LEU A 196 6.14 6.40 12.85
C LEU A 196 5.87 4.94 12.44
N TRP A 197 6.12 4.58 11.19
CA TRP A 197 5.97 3.20 10.71
C TRP A 197 6.93 2.24 11.45
N VAL A 198 8.22 2.58 11.56
CA VAL A 198 9.21 1.76 12.29
C VAL A 198 8.80 1.60 13.75
N LEU A 199 8.47 2.71 14.43
CA LEU A 199 8.03 2.70 15.83
C LEU A 199 6.79 1.83 16.01
N GLY A 200 5.82 1.94 15.11
CA GLY A 200 4.62 1.13 15.14
C GLY A 200 4.88 -0.36 14.91
N VAL A 201 5.77 -0.71 13.98
CA VAL A 201 6.17 -2.11 13.75
C VAL A 201 6.90 -2.69 14.96
N ILE A 202 7.85 -1.95 15.53
CA ILE A 202 8.55 -2.36 16.77
C ILE A 202 7.54 -2.48 17.92
N GLY A 203 6.61 -1.53 18.05
CA GLY A 203 5.55 -1.55 19.04
C GLY A 203 4.61 -2.75 18.87
N SER A 204 4.26 -3.12 17.63
CA SER A 204 3.50 -4.33 17.31
C SER A 204 4.24 -5.60 17.75
N ILE A 205 5.53 -5.72 17.42
CA ILE A 205 6.35 -6.86 17.80
C ILE A 205 6.45 -6.96 19.33
N GLY A 206 6.73 -5.84 20.01
CA GLY A 206 6.79 -5.78 21.47
C GLY A 206 5.46 -6.14 22.13
N THR A 207 4.34 -5.63 21.60
CA THR A 207 3.00 -5.95 22.09
C THR A 207 2.70 -7.43 21.93
N TYR A 208 3.05 -8.03 20.79
CA TYR A 208 2.84 -9.45 20.55
C TYR A 208 3.58 -10.31 21.58
N PHE A 209 4.90 -10.13 21.72
CA PHE A 209 5.69 -10.96 22.63
C PHE A 209 5.45 -10.68 24.11
N ALA A 210 5.23 -9.42 24.50
CA ALA A 210 5.12 -9.05 25.90
C ALA A 210 3.68 -9.14 26.44
N LEU A 211 2.66 -8.98 25.58
CA LEU A 211 1.27 -8.82 26.03
C LEU A 211 0.31 -9.85 25.42
N ALA A 212 0.37 -10.09 24.10
CA ALA A 212 -0.58 -10.99 23.43
C ALA A 212 -0.21 -12.48 23.63
N GLN A 213 1.05 -12.85 23.42
CA GLN A 213 1.53 -14.23 23.51
C GLN A 213 1.34 -14.87 24.90
N PRO A 214 1.56 -14.16 26.03
CA PRO A 214 1.27 -14.71 27.36
C PRO A 214 -0.22 -15.03 27.61
N LEU A 215 -1.12 -14.42 26.82
CA LEU A 215 -2.56 -14.66 26.89
C LEU A 215 -3.04 -15.71 25.88
N ASP A 216 -2.13 -16.26 25.07
CA ASP A 216 -2.43 -17.18 23.95
C ASP A 216 -3.32 -16.55 22.87
N GLU A 217 -3.08 -15.27 22.57
CA GLU A 217 -3.87 -14.47 21.64
C GLU A 217 -3.02 -13.90 20.50
N GLY A 218 -3.65 -13.63 19.35
CA GLY A 218 -3.03 -12.89 18.26
C GLY A 218 -2.88 -11.40 18.57
N LEU A 219 -1.94 -10.73 17.91
CA LEU A 219 -1.69 -9.28 18.08
C LEU A 219 -2.94 -8.47 17.77
N VAL A 220 -3.59 -8.74 16.64
CA VAL A 220 -4.76 -7.96 16.19
C VAL A 220 -5.92 -8.13 17.17
N GLU A 221 -6.14 -9.36 17.63
CA GLU A 221 -7.22 -9.69 18.56
C GLU A 221 -7.00 -9.01 19.92
N TYR A 222 -5.76 -9.04 20.42
CA TYR A 222 -5.37 -8.35 21.64
C TYR A 222 -5.66 -6.85 21.57
N VAL A 223 -5.28 -6.16 20.49
CA VAL A 223 -5.47 -4.70 20.34
C VAL A 223 -6.97 -4.33 20.24
N VAL A 224 -7.78 -5.19 19.62
CA VAL A 224 -9.23 -4.99 19.56
C VAL A 224 -9.85 -5.11 20.96
N ARG A 225 -9.45 -6.11 21.75
CA ARG A 225 -10.00 -6.32 23.10
C ARG A 225 -9.42 -5.38 24.16
N HIS A 226 -8.18 -4.89 23.96
CA HIS A 226 -7.48 -3.99 24.87
C HIS A 226 -7.11 -2.68 24.16
N PRO A 227 -7.97 -1.63 24.23
CA PRO A 227 -7.76 -0.39 23.48
C PRO A 227 -6.42 0.30 23.78
N VAL A 228 -5.86 0.13 24.98
CA VAL A 228 -4.54 0.65 25.36
C VAL A 228 -3.41 0.11 24.47
N GLY A 229 -3.56 -1.10 23.90
CA GLY A 229 -2.63 -1.66 22.93
C GLY A 229 -2.40 -0.78 21.70
N LEU A 230 -3.36 0.10 21.41
CA LEU A 230 -3.28 1.05 20.31
C LEU A 230 -2.21 2.12 20.48
N TRP A 231 -1.72 2.39 21.70
CA TRP A 231 -0.56 3.26 21.89
C TRP A 231 0.72 2.70 21.24
N PHE A 232 0.83 1.37 21.15
CA PHE A 232 2.00 0.70 20.59
C PHE A 232 1.87 0.47 19.08
N VAL A 233 0.67 0.09 18.62
CA VAL A 233 0.41 -0.23 17.20
C VAL A 233 -0.04 0.99 16.39
N GLY A 234 -0.68 1.95 17.04
CA GLY A 234 -1.22 3.18 16.46
C GLY A 234 -0.25 3.97 15.57
N PRO A 235 1.07 4.04 15.87
CA PRO A 235 2.01 4.71 14.98
C PRO A 235 2.06 4.16 13.54
N VAL A 236 1.79 2.86 13.31
CA VAL A 236 1.66 2.31 11.94
C VAL A 236 0.51 2.98 11.20
N PHE A 237 -0.64 3.12 11.86
CA PHE A 237 -1.80 3.76 11.29
C PHE A 237 -1.65 5.28 11.18
N ALA A 238 -0.92 5.92 12.09
CA ALA A 238 -0.55 7.33 11.95
C ALA A 238 0.32 7.56 10.70
N ALA A 239 1.26 6.65 10.40
CA ALA A 239 2.03 6.70 9.16
C ALA A 239 1.14 6.53 7.92
N LEU A 240 0.16 5.61 7.95
CA LEU A 240 -0.85 5.46 6.90
C LEU A 240 -1.69 6.74 6.75
N THR A 241 -2.17 7.33 7.84
CA THR A 241 -2.91 8.59 7.81
C THR A 241 -2.09 9.69 7.17
N GLY A 242 -0.79 9.80 7.46
CA GLY A 242 0.08 10.79 6.82
C GLY A 242 0.29 10.56 5.33
N LEU A 243 0.37 9.30 4.88
CA LEU A 243 0.41 8.96 3.45
C LEU A 243 -0.89 9.37 2.77
N VAL A 244 -2.03 9.03 3.36
CA VAL A 244 -3.36 9.37 2.84
C VAL A 244 -3.60 10.89 2.86
N PHE A 245 -3.15 11.59 3.91
CA PHE A 245 -3.21 13.05 4.03
C PHE A 245 -2.54 13.74 2.85
N LYS A 246 -1.34 13.27 2.46
CA LYS A 246 -0.61 13.81 1.31
C LYS A 246 -1.49 13.77 0.07
N GLU A 247 -2.15 12.65 -0.18
CA GLU A 247 -2.95 12.46 -1.39
C GLU A 247 -4.27 13.22 -1.32
N GLY A 248 -4.89 13.25 -0.14
CA GLY A 248 -6.17 13.91 0.09
C GLY A 248 -6.08 15.43 0.02
N LEU A 249 -5.23 16.00 0.87
CA LEU A 249 -5.17 17.44 1.07
C LEU A 249 -4.19 18.13 0.13
N CYS A 250 -3.09 17.47 -0.28
CA CYS A 250 -2.14 18.09 -1.20
C CYS A 250 -2.50 17.91 -2.68
N TYR A 251 -3.21 16.83 -3.04
CA TYR A 251 -3.60 16.55 -4.44
C TYR A 251 -5.12 16.58 -4.68
N GLY A 252 -5.91 16.99 -3.69
CA GLY A 252 -7.35 17.20 -3.82
C GLY A 252 -8.16 15.92 -4.07
N LYS A 253 -7.68 14.77 -3.58
CA LYS A 253 -8.39 13.49 -3.69
C LYS A 253 -9.41 13.37 -2.56
N LEU A 254 -10.70 13.55 -2.86
CA LEU A 254 -11.76 13.54 -1.85
C LEU A 254 -11.77 12.24 -1.01
N GLU A 255 -11.56 11.08 -1.64
CA GLU A 255 -11.52 9.80 -0.94
C GLU A 255 -10.42 9.74 0.14
N ALA A 256 -9.23 10.25 -0.19
CA ALA A 256 -8.11 10.30 0.73
C ALA A 256 -8.28 11.43 1.77
N GLY A 257 -8.91 12.54 1.38
CA GLY A 257 -9.26 13.63 2.29
C GLY A 257 -10.20 13.16 3.41
N ILE A 258 -11.25 12.41 3.07
CA ILE A 258 -12.16 11.82 4.06
C ILE A 258 -11.42 10.78 4.92
N LEU A 259 -10.65 9.91 4.28
CA LEU A 259 -9.92 8.83 4.96
C LEU A 259 -8.91 9.36 6.00
N THR A 260 -8.34 10.54 5.76
CA THR A 260 -7.47 11.26 6.70
C THR A 260 -8.14 11.52 8.05
N PHE A 261 -9.45 11.71 8.10
CA PHE A 261 -10.21 11.91 9.34
C PHE A 261 -10.79 10.61 9.89
N ILE A 262 -11.25 9.71 9.01
CA ILE A 262 -11.86 8.43 9.40
C ILE A 262 -10.86 7.55 10.16
N ILE A 263 -9.62 7.42 9.69
CA ILE A 263 -8.60 6.57 10.33
C ILE A 263 -8.34 7.01 11.78
N PRO A 264 -7.86 8.24 12.06
CA PRO A 264 -7.61 8.67 13.43
C PRO A 264 -8.90 8.75 14.25
N GLY A 265 -10.03 9.14 13.65
CA GLY A 265 -11.32 9.20 14.34
C GLY A 265 -11.76 7.84 14.88
N LEU A 266 -11.69 6.79 14.05
CA LEU A 266 -12.04 5.43 14.46
C LEU A 266 -11.08 4.91 15.55
N LEU A 267 -9.78 5.12 15.36
CA LEU A 267 -8.76 4.64 16.29
C LEU A 267 -8.83 5.34 17.66
N LEU A 268 -9.00 6.66 17.68
CA LEU A 268 -9.17 7.41 18.93
C LEU A 268 -10.53 7.13 19.59
N GLY A 269 -11.59 6.92 18.79
CA GLY A 269 -12.89 6.48 19.30
C GLY A 269 -12.82 5.11 19.98
N HIS A 270 -12.05 4.17 19.42
CA HIS A 270 -11.76 2.88 20.05
C HIS A 270 -10.93 3.04 21.32
N LEU A 271 -9.84 3.80 21.25
CA LEU A 271 -8.93 4.04 22.39
C LEU A 271 -9.61 4.69 23.59
N SER A 272 -10.48 5.67 23.33
CA SER A 272 -11.20 6.41 24.38
C SER A 272 -12.40 5.67 24.94
N GLY A 273 -12.90 4.64 24.24
CA GLY A 273 -14.14 3.94 24.58
C GLY A 273 -15.40 4.79 24.41
N LEU A 274 -15.30 5.97 23.80
CA LEU A 274 -16.43 6.91 23.62
C LEU A 274 -17.38 6.50 22.49
N MET A 275 -17.01 5.50 21.69
CA MET A 275 -17.74 5.10 20.50
C MET A 275 -18.39 3.73 20.70
N ASP A 276 -19.68 3.62 20.36
CA ASP A 276 -20.38 2.34 20.34
C ASP A 276 -19.90 1.47 19.18
N ASP A 277 -20.23 0.17 19.24
CA ASP A 277 -19.79 -0.78 18.24
C ASP A 277 -20.44 -0.53 16.87
N GLY A 278 -21.69 -0.08 16.81
CA GLY A 278 -22.35 0.26 15.53
C GLY A 278 -21.63 1.37 14.77
N THR A 279 -21.17 2.40 15.48
CA THR A 279 -20.38 3.50 14.90
C THR A 279 -18.99 3.02 14.46
N LYS A 280 -18.30 2.19 15.26
CA LYS A 280 -17.02 1.56 14.86
C LYS A 280 -17.15 0.79 13.56
N MET A 281 -18.17 -0.06 13.47
CA MET A 281 -18.44 -0.91 12.30
C MET A 281 -18.71 -0.06 11.06
N SER A 282 -19.51 0.99 11.21
CA SER A 282 -19.86 1.88 10.10
C SER A 282 -18.62 2.64 9.57
N LEU A 283 -17.82 3.22 10.48
CA LEU A 283 -16.57 3.89 10.12
C LEU A 283 -15.53 2.91 9.52
N LEU A 284 -15.46 1.68 10.01
CA LEU A 284 -14.61 0.63 9.46
C LEU A 284 -15.02 0.29 8.02
N GLY A 285 -16.33 0.14 7.76
CA GLY A 285 -16.86 -0.11 6.42
C GLY A 285 -16.56 1.05 5.45
N VAL A 286 -16.70 2.29 5.91
CA VAL A 286 -16.32 3.49 5.14
C VAL A 286 -14.82 3.49 4.85
N TRP A 287 -13.98 3.17 5.83
CA TRP A 287 -12.53 3.04 5.62
C TRP A 287 -12.25 1.98 4.54
N MET A 288 -12.80 0.78 4.64
CA MET A 288 -12.61 -0.27 3.64
C MET A 288 -12.94 0.22 2.22
N ALA A 289 -14.13 0.81 2.03
CA ALA A 289 -14.57 1.30 0.74
C ALA A 289 -13.65 2.39 0.19
N LEU A 290 -13.34 3.41 1.00
CA LEU A 290 -12.48 4.52 0.59
C LEU A 290 -11.05 4.06 0.30
N PHE A 291 -10.53 3.09 1.05
CA PHE A 291 -9.17 2.60 0.83
C PHE A 291 -9.06 1.81 -0.48
N VAL A 292 -10.09 1.02 -0.83
CA VAL A 292 -10.17 0.35 -2.14
C VAL A 292 -10.23 1.37 -3.27
N VAL A 293 -11.10 2.39 -3.16
CA VAL A 293 -11.20 3.45 -4.17
C VAL A 293 -9.87 4.19 -4.31
N PHE A 294 -9.24 4.56 -3.20
CA PHE A 294 -7.95 5.23 -3.18
C PHE A 294 -6.86 4.39 -3.87
N ALA A 295 -6.76 3.11 -3.54
CA ALA A 295 -5.79 2.20 -4.17
C ALA A 295 -6.08 1.98 -5.67
N ALA A 296 -7.35 1.80 -6.05
CA ALA A 296 -7.75 1.59 -7.45
C ALA A 296 -7.45 2.81 -8.33
N ARG A 297 -7.69 4.03 -7.81
CA ARG A 297 -7.43 5.27 -8.55
C ARG A 297 -5.96 5.50 -8.85
N LYS A 298 -5.05 4.90 -8.08
CA LYS A 298 -3.61 4.95 -8.38
C LYS A 298 -3.27 4.35 -9.73
N PHE A 299 -4.04 3.38 -10.25
CA PHE A 299 -3.77 2.82 -11.58
C PHE A 299 -4.14 3.76 -12.73
N GLN A 300 -5.09 4.66 -12.51
CA GLN A 300 -5.51 5.66 -13.51
C GLN A 300 -4.62 6.91 -13.50
N GLN A 301 -3.85 7.11 -12.42
CA GLN A 301 -2.98 8.28 -12.27
C GLN A 301 -1.73 8.16 -13.18
N PRO A 302 -1.37 9.22 -13.92
CA PRO A 302 -0.09 9.28 -14.64
C PRO A 302 1.11 9.09 -13.70
N ILE A 303 2.15 8.37 -14.15
CA ILE A 303 3.35 8.10 -13.34
C ILE A 303 4.03 9.39 -12.88
N LYS A 304 4.11 10.39 -13.77
CA LYS A 304 4.70 11.71 -13.45
C LYS A 304 4.07 12.38 -12.22
N ASP A 305 2.79 12.14 -11.96
CA ASP A 305 2.08 12.79 -10.86
C ASP A 305 2.41 12.17 -9.50
N ASP A 306 2.84 10.90 -9.45
CA ASP A 306 3.33 10.27 -8.22
C ASP A 306 4.79 10.63 -7.91
N ILE A 307 5.57 11.02 -8.93
CA ILE A 307 6.95 11.53 -8.79
C ILE A 307 6.92 12.99 -8.33
N GLY A 308 6.05 13.80 -8.94
CA GLY A 308 6.08 15.25 -8.80
C GLY A 308 7.15 15.91 -9.69
N ASP A 309 7.38 17.19 -9.48
CA ASP A 309 8.36 17.99 -10.20
C ASP A 309 9.78 17.64 -9.76
N LYS A 310 10.49 16.88 -10.60
CA LYS A 310 11.87 16.45 -10.34
C LYS A 310 12.85 17.62 -10.25
N SER A 311 12.54 18.76 -10.89
CA SER A 311 13.39 19.95 -10.82
C SER A 311 13.52 20.50 -9.40
N VAL A 312 12.50 20.32 -8.55
CA VAL A 312 12.54 20.71 -7.13
C VAL A 312 13.55 19.86 -6.36
N PHE A 313 13.59 18.55 -6.62
CA PHE A 313 14.56 17.66 -6.00
C PHE A 313 15.99 17.96 -6.47
N MET A 314 16.16 18.20 -7.76
CA MET A 314 17.46 18.61 -8.33
C MET A 314 17.94 19.93 -7.72
N PHE A 315 17.06 20.94 -7.64
CA PHE A 315 17.36 22.24 -7.04
C PHE A 315 17.76 22.12 -5.57
N ASN A 316 17.00 21.36 -4.77
CA ASN A 316 17.29 21.19 -3.35
C ASN A 316 18.64 20.48 -3.10
N ALA A 317 19.12 19.68 -4.05
CA ALA A 317 20.40 18.98 -3.98
C ALA A 317 21.60 19.86 -4.38
N LEU A 318 21.39 21.03 -5.00
CA LEU A 318 22.47 21.93 -5.40
C LEU A 318 23.14 22.60 -4.18
N PRO A 319 24.44 22.98 -4.29
CA PRO A 319 25.09 23.89 -3.36
C PRO A 319 24.40 25.26 -3.29
N GLU A 320 24.47 25.94 -2.15
CA GLU A 320 23.76 27.22 -1.93
C GLU A 320 24.15 28.34 -2.91
N GLU A 321 25.40 28.38 -3.37
CA GLU A 321 25.82 29.38 -4.37
C GLU A 321 25.23 29.09 -5.75
N GLU A 322 25.18 27.82 -6.17
CA GLU A 322 24.56 27.41 -7.43
C GLU A 322 23.04 27.63 -7.43
N LYS A 323 22.39 27.45 -6.27
CA LYS A 323 20.96 27.79 -6.10
C LYS A 323 20.70 29.26 -6.37
N LYS A 324 21.49 30.17 -5.77
CA LYS A 324 21.34 31.62 -5.99
C LYS A 324 21.57 32.00 -7.44
N GLU A 325 22.58 31.43 -8.09
CA GLU A 325 22.83 31.67 -9.51
C GLU A 325 21.67 31.20 -10.40
N LEU A 326 21.08 30.03 -10.10
CA LEU A 326 19.94 29.50 -10.84
C LEU A 326 18.72 30.41 -10.69
N LEU A 327 18.43 30.86 -9.46
CA LEU A 327 17.35 31.81 -9.19
C LEU A 327 17.56 33.12 -9.95
N GLN A 328 18.76 33.71 -9.90
CA GLN A 328 19.08 34.93 -10.67
C GLN A 328 18.98 34.75 -12.19
N LYS A 329 19.24 33.54 -12.72
CA LYS A 329 19.05 33.24 -14.14
C LYS A 329 17.57 33.09 -14.51
N LEU A 330 16.75 32.58 -13.60
CA LEU A 330 15.30 32.46 -13.78
C LEU A 330 14.63 33.84 -13.70
N ASP A 331 15.01 34.68 -12.74
CA ASP A 331 14.48 36.05 -12.59
C ASP A 331 14.76 36.90 -13.86
N ARG A 332 15.99 36.86 -14.37
CA ARG A 332 16.37 37.56 -15.62
C ARG A 332 15.67 37.05 -16.88
N LYS A 333 15.05 35.87 -16.84
CA LYS A 333 14.25 35.33 -17.95
C LYS A 333 12.77 35.71 -17.85
N LEU A 334 12.34 36.16 -16.67
CA LEU A 334 10.97 36.60 -16.40
C LEU A 334 10.79 38.12 -16.65
N GLU A 335 11.89 38.88 -16.59
CA GLU A 335 12.00 40.28 -17.07
C GLU A 335 12.02 40.37 -18.61
#